data_AF-A0A2E4F5Z9-F1
#
_entry.id   AF-A0A2E4F5Z9-F1
#
_cell.length_a   1.000
_cell.length_b   1.000
_cell.length_c   1.000
_cell.angle_alpha   90.00
_cell.angle_beta   90.00
_cell.angle_gamma   90.00
#
_symmetry.space_group_name_H-M   'P 1'
#
loop_
_entity.id
_entity.type
_entity.pdbx_description
1 polymer ?
#
loop_
_entity_poly.entity_id
_entity_poly.type
_entity_poly.pdbx_seq_one_letter_code
_entity_poly.pdbx_strand_id
1 'polypeptide(L)' 'MDSREVVDRIVGDSPTAFRQGSAGLDNLLSSREVHVVAVPDWRRINEAEMRGVVNGRPRTKFTTVVEMLKLLSG' A
#
# COMPACT_ATOMS: atom_id res chain seq x y z
N MET A 1 -13.00 -13.30 17.01
CA MET A 1 -11.78 -13.83 16.37
C MET A 1 -10.90 -12.63 16.07
N ASP A 2 -9.70 -12.57 16.66
CA ASP A 2 -8.68 -11.53 16.36
C ASP A 2 -7.82 -11.97 15.15
N SER A 3 -7.14 -11.02 14.52
CA SER A 3 -6.23 -11.26 13.39
C SER A 3 -5.17 -12.31 13.70
N ARG A 4 -4.68 -12.38 14.95
CA ARG A 4 -3.71 -13.40 15.38
C ARG A 4 -4.31 -14.81 15.31
N GLU A 5 -5.53 -14.98 15.82
CA GLU A 5 -6.24 -16.26 15.79
C GLU A 5 -6.50 -16.73 14.34
N VAL A 6 -6.73 -15.80 13.41
CA VAL A 6 -6.85 -16.10 11.98
C VAL A 6 -5.52 -16.56 11.38
N VAL A 7 -4.41 -15.89 11.72
CA VAL A 7 -3.07 -16.26 11.24
C VAL A 7 -2.73 -17.69 11.64
N ASP A 8 -3.01 -18.08 12.88
CA ASP A 8 -2.73 -19.43 13.38
C ASP A 8 -3.46 -20.51 12.55
N ARG A 9 -4.71 -20.23 12.16
CA ARG A 9 -5.50 -21.12 11.29
C ARG A 9 -4.92 -21.19 9.88
N ILE A 10 -4.56 -20.06 9.27
CA ILE A 10 -3.95 -20.02 7.92
C ILE A 10 -2.61 -20.76 7.88
N VAL A 11 -1.80 -20.64 8.94
CA VAL A 11 -0.53 -21.37 9.05
C VAL A 11 -0.79 -22.87 9.15
N GLY A 12 -1.79 -23.29 9.94
CA GLY A 12 -2.22 -24.69 10.03
C GLY A 12 -2.69 -25.29 8.70
N ASP A 13 -3.36 -24.48 7.86
CA ASP A 13 -3.92 -24.91 6.57
C ASP A 13 -2.98 -24.70 5.37
N SER A 14 -1.75 -24.21 5.57
CA SER A 14 -0.91 -23.73 4.46
C SER A 14 -0.49 -24.84 3.49
N PRO A 15 -0.81 -24.72 2.19
CA PRO A 15 -0.44 -25.74 1.19
C PRO A 15 1.06 -25.67 0.85
N THR A 16 1.64 -26.84 0.56
CA THR A 16 3.08 -27.00 0.27
C THR A 16 3.46 -26.79 -1.20
N ALA A 17 2.50 -26.46 -2.06
CA ALA A 17 2.73 -26.29 -3.50
C ALA A 17 3.47 -24.99 -3.83
N PHE A 18 4.28 -25.03 -4.88
CA PHE A 18 4.99 -23.86 -5.40
C PHE A 18 4.00 -22.76 -5.85
N ARG A 19 4.32 -21.51 -5.50
CA ARG A 19 3.59 -20.30 -5.90
C ARG A 19 4.58 -19.22 -6.30
N GLN A 20 4.27 -18.47 -7.35
CA GLN A 20 5.11 -17.37 -7.84
C GLN A 20 5.19 -16.16 -6.88
N GLY A 21 4.34 -16.11 -5.85
CA GLY A 21 4.37 -15.07 -4.83
C GLY A 21 4.15 -13.67 -5.42
N SER A 22 4.92 -12.69 -4.92
CA SER A 22 4.82 -11.29 -5.35
C SER A 22 5.09 -11.13 -6.85
N ALA A 23 6.07 -11.84 -7.42
CA ALA A 23 6.38 -11.72 -8.84
C ALA A 23 5.20 -12.06 -9.75
N GLY A 24 4.39 -13.06 -9.37
CA GLY A 24 3.17 -13.41 -10.11
C GLY A 24 2.10 -12.32 -10.00
N LEU A 25 1.95 -11.72 -8.82
CA LEU A 25 1.02 -10.62 -8.59
C LEU A 25 1.45 -9.34 -9.33
N ASP A 26 2.72 -8.99 -9.27
CA ASP A 26 3.28 -7.80 -9.92
C ASP A 26 3.10 -7.86 -11.43
N ASN A 27 3.31 -9.03 -12.04
CA ASN A 27 3.05 -9.26 -13.46
C ASN A 27 1.56 -9.09 -13.80
N LEU A 28 0.67 -9.65 -12.98
CA LEU A 28 -0.78 -9.51 -13.19
C LEU A 28 -1.24 -8.06 -13.08
N LEU A 29 -0.78 -7.32 -12.07
CA LEU A 29 -1.11 -5.92 -11.87
C LEU A 29 -0.60 -5.05 -13.03
N SER A 30 0.63 -5.32 -13.49
CA SER A 30 1.22 -4.65 -14.66
C SER A 30 0.43 -4.90 -15.93
N SER A 31 0.04 -6.15 -16.21
CA SER A 31 -0.78 -6.50 -17.39
C SER A 31 -2.16 -5.84 -17.41
N ARG A 32 -2.63 -5.38 -16.25
CA ARG A 32 -3.92 -4.69 -16.07
C ARG A 32 -3.76 -3.17 -15.93
N GLU A 33 -2.55 -2.66 -16.16
CA GLU A 33 -2.23 -1.24 -16.06
C GLU A 33 -2.60 -0.64 -14.68
N VAL A 34 -2.48 -1.44 -13.61
CA VAL A 34 -2.78 -1.00 -12.26
C VAL A 34 -1.62 -0.18 -11.71
N HIS A 35 -1.93 1.04 -11.25
CA HIS A 35 -0.96 1.88 -10.55
C HIS A 35 -0.80 1.43 -9.09
N VAL A 36 0.28 0.70 -8.80
CA VAL A 36 0.59 0.22 -7.45
C VAL A 36 1.31 1.31 -6.66
N VAL A 37 0.77 1.68 -5.51
CA VAL A 37 1.45 2.55 -4.54
C VAL A 37 2.24 1.66 -3.58
N ALA A 38 3.55 1.59 -3.76
CA ALA A 38 4.41 0.81 -2.88
C ALA A 38 4.66 1.54 -1.55
N VAL A 39 5.25 0.85 -0.57
CA VAL A 39 5.58 1.46 0.74
C VAL A 39 6.45 2.72 0.59
N PRO A 40 7.48 2.79 -0.27
CA PRO A 40 8.24 4.02 -0.48
C PRO A 40 7.39 5.18 -1.02
N ASP A 41 6.44 4.91 -1.90
CA ASP A 41 5.55 5.91 -2.46
C ASP A 41 4.57 6.44 -1.41
N TRP A 42 4.02 5.54 -0.59
CA TRP A 42 3.25 5.92 0.59
C TRP A 42 4.07 6.83 1.51
N ARG A 43 5.37 6.57 1.71
CA ARG A 43 6.22 7.37 2.60
C ARG A 43 6.34 8.79 2.09
N ARG A 44 6.53 8.96 0.78
CA ARG A 44 6.55 10.28 0.13
C ARG A 44 5.23 11.03 0.30
N ILE A 45 4.10 10.34 0.12
CA ILE A 45 2.77 10.91 0.37
C ILE A 45 2.65 11.37 1.82
N ASN A 46 2.98 10.50 2.78
CA ASN A 46 2.90 10.82 4.20
C ASN A 46 3.79 12.02 4.58
N GLU A 47 5.02 12.09 4.07
CA GLU A 47 5.93 13.21 4.28
C GLU A 47 5.39 14.52 3.69
N ALA A 48 4.73 14.48 2.54
CA ALA A 48 4.06 15.65 1.97
C ALA A 48 2.87 16.10 2.84
N GLU A 49 2.05 15.17 3.35
CA GLU A 49 0.95 15.49 4.28
C GLU A 49 1.45 16.14 5.59
N MET A 50 2.58 15.64 6.12
CA MET A 50 3.21 16.18 7.33
C MET A 50 3.85 17.56 7.10
N ARG A 51 4.31 17.87 5.88
CA ARG A 51 4.84 19.21 5.54
C ARG A 51 3.74 20.24 5.28
N GLY A 52 2.56 19.82 4.82
CA GLY A 52 1.42 20.69 4.54
C GLY A 52 0.66 21.20 5.77
N VAL A 53 1.28 21.18 6.96
CA VAL A 53 0.62 21.50 8.22
C VAL A 53 0.26 22.98 8.30
N VAL A 54 -1.00 23.24 8.61
CA VAL A 54 -1.54 24.56 8.97
C VAL A 54 -2.15 24.46 10.36
N ASN A 55 -1.98 25.50 11.19
CA ASN A 55 -2.56 25.62 12.54
C ASN A 55 -2.13 24.49 13.52
N GLY A 56 -0.89 24.01 13.44
CA GLY A 56 -0.35 23.03 14.39
C GLY A 56 -0.95 21.62 14.30
N ARG A 57 -1.68 21.31 13.22
CA ARG A 57 -2.17 19.94 12.96
C ARG A 57 -1.00 18.97 12.79
N PRO A 58 -1.14 17.68 13.14
CA PRO A 58 -0.06 16.70 12.91
C PRO A 58 0.21 16.44 11.42
N ARG A 59 -0.80 16.66 10.57
CA ARG A 59 -0.72 16.61 9.09
C ARG A 59 -1.96 17.24 8.45
N THR A 60 -1.82 17.58 7.18
CA THR A 60 -2.94 17.89 6.29
C THR A 60 -3.02 16.79 5.23
N LYS A 61 -4.10 16.00 5.24
CA LYS A 61 -4.25 14.88 4.33
C LYS A 61 -4.59 15.34 2.92
N PHE A 62 -4.09 14.61 1.92
CA PHE A 62 -4.71 14.66 0.59
C PHE A 62 -6.11 14.07 0.68
N THR A 63 -7.06 14.67 -0.01
CA THR A 63 -8.47 14.24 0.06
C THR A 63 -8.95 13.57 -1.21
N THR A 64 -8.12 13.60 -2.25
CA THR A 64 -8.39 12.94 -3.53
C THR A 64 -7.25 12.01 -3.92
N VAL A 65 -7.60 10.93 -4.62
CA VAL A 65 -6.63 10.01 -5.23
C VAL A 65 -5.74 10.75 -6.23
N VAL A 66 -6.32 11.68 -7.00
CA VAL A 66 -5.58 12.47 -8.00
C VAL A 66 -4.47 13.29 -7.36
N GLU A 67 -4.71 13.93 -6.22
CA GLU A 67 -3.66 14.67 -5.49
C GLU A 67 -2.55 13.75 -4.99
N MET A 68 -2.91 12.58 -4.45
CA MET A 68 -1.93 11.58 -3.99
C MET A 68 -1.04 11.10 -5.15
N LEU A 69 -1.63 10.80 -6.31
CA LEU A 69 -0.89 10.28 -7.47
C LEU A 69 -0.08 11.35 -8.20
N LYS A 70 -0.56 12.60 -8.24
CA LYS A 70 0.20 13.73 -8.82
C LYS A 70 1.55 13.91 -8.14
N LEU A 71 1.62 13.70 -6.82
CA LEU A 71 2.88 13.76 -6.08
C LEU A 71 3.89 12.70 -6.52
N LEU A 72 3.42 11.55 -6.99
CA LEU A 72 4.26 10.41 -7.38
C LEU A 72 4.66 10.42 -8.86
N SER A 73 4.06 11.30 -9.67
CA SER A 73 4.24 11.36 -11.13
C SER A 73 5.35 12.33 -11.58
N GLY A 74 6.20 12.78 -10.66
CA GLY A 74 7.27 13.76 -10.89
C GLY A 74 8.68 13.18 -10.76
#